data_AF-A0A3M1NLF9-F1
#
_entry.id   AF-A0A3M1NLF9-F1
#
_cell.length_a   1.000
_cell.length_b   1.000
_cell.length_c   1.000
_cell.angle_alpha   90.00
_cell.angle_beta   90.00
_cell.angle_gamma   90.00
#
_symmetry.space_group_name_H-M   'P 1'
#
loop_
_entity.id
_entity.type
_entity.pdbx_description
1 polymer ?
#
loop_
_entity_poly.entity_id
_entity_poly.type
_entity_poly.pdbx_seq_one_letter_code
_entity_poly.pdbx_strand_id
1 'polypeptide(L)'
;MAGKINPRNFVIRKHHRHDLRDWIRANFPFIEEKSTFNYGPEDFKMLEERADEIYDACRKVEEIDLRAKSSYADYYKEDWDRIRTAYEKRDFVEMAYALKTLVDAIDAE
;
A
#
# COMPACT_ATOMS: atom_id res chain seq x y z
N MET A 1 6.66 -14.31 21.27
CA MET A 1 7.11 -14.92 20.01
C MET A 1 6.25 -14.34 18.90
N ALA A 2 6.75 -13.36 18.15
CA ALA A 2 6.02 -12.83 17.00
C ALA A 2 6.05 -13.90 15.89
N GLY A 3 4.87 -14.38 15.48
CA GLY A 3 4.76 -15.32 14.37
C GLY A 3 5.41 -14.72 13.13
N LYS A 4 6.26 -15.50 12.46
CA LYS A 4 6.83 -15.11 11.17
C LYS A 4 5.66 -14.82 10.22
N ILE A 5 5.46 -13.55 9.86
CA ILE A 5 4.58 -13.16 8.77
C ILE A 5 5.21 -13.78 7.53
N ASN A 6 4.66 -14.89 7.04
CA ASN A 6 5.07 -15.43 5.74
C ASN A 6 4.63 -14.42 4.68
N PRO A 7 5.55 -13.77 3.94
CA PRO A 7 5.17 -12.81 2.93
C PRO A 7 4.30 -13.52 1.88
N ARG A 8 3.09 -13.00 1.67
CA ARG A 8 2.22 -13.46 0.58
C ARG A 8 2.49 -12.55 -0.60
N ASN A 9 2.88 -13.09 -1.75
CA ASN A 9 2.97 -12.30 -2.98
C ASN A 9 1.62 -11.65 -3.29
N PHE A 10 1.64 -10.43 -3.85
CA PHE A 10 0.41 -9.76 -4.28
C PHE A 10 -0.24 -10.49 -5.46
N VAL A 11 -1.51 -10.87 -5.32
CA VAL A 11 -2.30 -11.56 -6.35
C VAL A 11 -3.69 -10.96 -6.41
N ILE A 12 -4.11 -10.55 -7.61
CA ILE A 12 -5.46 -10.09 -7.89
C ILE A 12 -6.33 -11.32 -8.17
N ARG A 13 -7.39 -11.50 -7.38
CA ARG A 13 -8.30 -12.65 -7.44
C ARG A 13 -9.73 -12.24 -7.77
N LYS A 14 -10.16 -11.08 -7.29
CA LYS A 14 -11.52 -10.58 -7.44
C LYS A 14 -11.47 -9.11 -7.85
N HIS A 15 -11.38 -8.23 -6.86
CA HIS A 15 -11.46 -6.80 -7.05
C HIS A 15 -10.11 -6.19 -6.72
N HIS A 16 -9.40 -5.69 -7.73
CA HIS A 16 -7.99 -5.27 -7.66
C HIS A 16 -7.70 -4.32 -6.49
N ARG A 17 -8.58 -3.35 -6.22
CA ARG A 17 -8.42 -2.43 -5.08
C ARG A 17 -8.60 -3.10 -3.72
N HIS A 18 -9.69 -3.84 -3.51
CA HIS A 18 -9.90 -4.56 -2.25
C HIS A 18 -8.86 -5.67 -2.03
N ASP A 19 -8.40 -6.34 -3.09
CA ASP A 19 -7.32 -7.31 -3.02
C ASP A 19 -5.99 -6.63 -2.60
N LEU A 20 -5.72 -5.41 -3.07
CA LEU A 20 -4.56 -4.62 -2.64
C LEU A 20 -4.67 -4.22 -1.17
N ARG A 21 -5.84 -3.68 -0.77
CA ARG A 21 -6.13 -3.36 0.63
C ARG A 21 -5.90 -4.58 1.54
N ASP A 22 -6.53 -5.70 1.23
CA ASP A 22 -6.41 -6.93 2.05
C ASP A 22 -4.98 -7.47 2.07
N TRP A 23 -4.26 -7.31 0.96
CA TRP A 23 -2.84 -7.66 0.89
C TRP A 23 -1.96 -6.75 1.75
N ILE A 24 -2.18 -5.43 1.72
CA ILE A 24 -1.48 -4.46 2.58
C ILE A 24 -1.74 -4.82 4.05
N ARG A 25 -3.00 -5.05 4.44
CA ARG A 25 -3.39 -5.44 5.79
C ARG A 25 -2.68 -6.70 6.29
N ALA A 26 -2.61 -7.72 5.45
CA ALA A 26 -2.01 -9.00 5.83
C ALA A 26 -0.48 -8.94 5.95
N ASN A 27 0.17 -8.05 5.20
CA ASN A 27 1.62 -7.97 5.10
C ASN A 27 2.23 -6.85 5.95
N PHE A 28 1.49 -5.78 6.19
CA PHE A 28 1.90 -4.57 6.89
C PHE A 28 0.79 -4.15 7.88
N PRO A 29 0.42 -5.00 8.85
CA PRO A 29 -0.70 -4.74 9.76
C PRO A 29 -0.55 -3.43 10.55
N PHE A 30 0.69 -3.00 10.79
CA PHE A 30 0.98 -1.74 11.48
C PHE A 30 0.42 -0.49 10.76
N ILE A 31 0.17 -0.56 9.45
CA ILE A 31 -0.41 0.54 8.65
C ILE A 31 -1.79 0.94 9.18
N GLU A 32 -2.50 0.02 9.84
CA GLU A 32 -3.81 0.29 10.43
C GLU A 32 -3.84 0.16 11.95
N GLU A 33 -3.13 -0.83 12.50
CA GLU A 33 -3.18 -1.14 13.93
C GLU A 33 -2.50 -0.06 14.80
N LYS A 34 -1.60 0.73 14.21
CA LYS A 34 -0.90 1.80 14.90
C LYS A 34 -1.41 3.15 14.44
N SER A 35 -1.53 4.08 15.39
CA SER A 35 -1.51 5.49 15.04
C SER A 35 -0.22 5.78 14.27
N THR A 36 -0.29 6.64 13.26
CA THR A 36 0.87 6.99 12.45
C THR A 36 2.02 7.59 13.28
N PHE A 37 1.71 8.24 14.40
CA PHE A 37 2.68 8.73 15.37
C PHE A 37 3.44 7.63 16.13
N ASN A 38 2.97 6.38 16.05
CA ASN A 38 3.54 5.22 16.74
C ASN A 38 4.29 4.28 15.78
N TYR A 39 4.51 4.66 14.53
CA TYR A 39 5.35 3.88 13.62
C TYR A 39 6.80 3.87 14.13
N GLY A 40 7.35 2.67 14.25
CA GLY A 40 8.69 2.44 14.77
C GLY A 40 9.71 2.12 13.68
N PRO A 41 11.00 2.10 14.01
CA PRO A 41 12.07 1.76 13.07
C PRO A 41 11.88 0.41 12.36
N GLU A 42 11.35 -0.60 13.06
CA GLU A 42 11.10 -1.94 12.48
C GLU A 42 9.98 -1.91 11.43
N ASP A 43 8.99 -1.01 11.57
CA ASP A 43 7.92 -0.86 10.60
C ASP A 43 8.46 -0.29 9.28
N PHE A 44 9.30 0.76 9.38
CA PHE A 44 9.95 1.36 8.21
C PHE A 44 10.96 0.43 7.56
N LYS A 45 11.70 -0.36 8.35
CA LYS A 45 12.60 -1.39 7.83
C LYS A 45 11.84 -2.44 7.02
N MET A 46 10.66 -2.85 7.48
CA MET A 46 9.80 -3.77 6.73
C MET A 46 9.33 -3.17 5.39
N LEU A 47 8.98 -1.88 5.37
CA LEU A 47 8.65 -1.18 4.12
C LEU A 47 9.86 -1.08 3.20
N GLU A 48 11.04 -0.79 3.75
CA GLU A 48 12.28 -0.70 2.99
C GLU A 48 12.64 -2.02 2.31
N GLU A 49 12.59 -3.13 3.05
CA GLU A 49 12.90 -4.48 2.55
C GLU A 49 11.92 -4.94 1.47
N ARG A 50 10.71 -4.37 1.42
CA ARG A 50 9.64 -4.77 0.50
C ARG A 50 9.14 -3.64 -0.41
N ALA A 51 9.92 -2.56 -0.53
CA ALA A 51 9.52 -1.35 -1.25
C ALA A 51 9.14 -1.65 -2.70
N ASP A 52 9.93 -2.48 -3.39
CA ASP A 52 9.70 -2.86 -4.78
C ASP A 52 8.38 -3.64 -4.92
N GLU A 53 8.09 -4.56 -4.00
CA GLU A 53 6.86 -5.36 -4.00
C GLU A 53 5.62 -4.50 -3.75
N ILE A 54 5.71 -3.55 -2.81
CA ILE A 54 4.65 -2.58 -2.52
C ILE A 54 4.38 -1.73 -3.76
N TYR A 55 5.44 -1.16 -4.35
CA TYR A 55 5.33 -0.28 -5.50
C TYR A 55 4.73 -1.01 -6.70
N ASP A 56 5.19 -2.22 -7.00
CA ASP A 56 4.64 -3.03 -8.10
C ASP A 56 3.17 -3.42 -7.85
N ALA A 57 2.78 -3.71 -6.61
CA ALA A 57 1.40 -4.00 -6.27
C ALA A 57 0.49 -2.78 -6.52
N CYS A 58 0.88 -1.61 -6.01
CA CYS A 58 0.14 -0.36 -6.21
C CYS A 58 0.07 0.04 -7.69
N ARG A 59 1.21 0.02 -8.40
CA ARG A 59 1.27 0.34 -9.83
C ARG A 59 0.38 -0.60 -10.66
N LYS A 60 0.35 -1.90 -10.35
CA LYS A 60 -0.50 -2.86 -11.06
C LYS A 60 -1.99 -2.54 -10.90
N VAL A 61 -2.42 -2.09 -9.72
CA VAL A 61 -3.81 -1.67 -9.46
C VAL A 61 -4.12 -0.36 -10.19
N GLU A 62 -3.24 0.64 -10.08
CA GLU A 62 -3.34 1.92 -10.81
C GLU A 62 -3.50 1.67 -12.33
N GLU A 63 -2.65 0.81 -12.91
CA GLU A 63 -2.72 0.48 -14.34
C GLU A 63 -4.04 -0.16 -14.77
N ILE A 64 -4.65 -0.99 -13.91
CA ILE A 64 -5.96 -1.59 -14.20
C ILE A 64 -7.02 -0.50 -14.26
N ASP A 65 -7.04 0.41 -13.28
CA ASP A 65 -7.99 1.51 -13.24
C ASP A 65 -7.81 2.46 -14.43
N LEU A 66 -6.57 2.80 -14.80
CA LEU A 66 -6.26 3.62 -15.97
C LEU A 66 -6.72 2.96 -17.28
N ARG A 67 -6.42 1.66 -17.46
CA ARG A 67 -6.83 0.92 -18.68
C ARG A 67 -8.34 0.78 -18.80
N ALA A 68 -9.03 0.60 -17.67
CA ALA A 68 -10.48 0.54 -17.62
C ALA A 68 -11.16 1.91 -17.80
N LYS A 69 -10.38 3.01 -17.81
CA LYS A 69 -10.89 4.39 -17.76
C LYS A 69 -11.84 4.60 -16.57
N SER A 70 -11.49 3.98 -15.46
CA SER A 70 -12.22 4.02 -14.20
C SER A 70 -12.16 5.42 -13.60
N SER A 71 -13.28 5.95 -13.08
CA SER A 71 -13.27 7.20 -12.31
C SER A 71 -12.35 7.14 -11.09
N TYR A 72 -12.05 5.93 -10.61
CA TYR A 72 -11.16 5.71 -9.49
C TYR A 72 -9.68 5.93 -9.83
N ALA A 73 -9.30 5.98 -11.11
CA ALA A 73 -7.96 6.36 -11.50
C ALA A 73 -7.67 7.82 -11.08
N ASP A 74 -8.63 8.72 -11.27
CA ASP A 74 -8.52 10.10 -10.82
C ASP A 74 -8.74 10.23 -9.31
N TYR A 75 -9.66 9.44 -8.74
CA TYR A 75 -9.97 9.46 -7.31
C TYR A 75 -8.74 9.14 -6.44
N TYR A 76 -7.94 8.12 -6.81
CA TYR A 76 -6.74 7.72 -6.06
C TYR A 76 -5.45 8.33 -6.57
N LYS A 77 -5.51 9.27 -7.52
CA LYS A 77 -4.33 9.81 -8.20
C LYS A 77 -3.30 10.38 -7.23
N GLU A 78 -3.76 11.13 -6.23
CA GLU A 78 -2.87 11.73 -5.23
C GLU A 78 -2.13 10.65 -4.42
N ASP A 79 -2.83 9.60 -3.99
CA ASP A 79 -2.22 8.49 -3.26
C ASP A 79 -1.18 7.74 -4.12
N TRP A 80 -1.49 7.50 -5.41
CA TRP A 80 -0.55 6.89 -6.34
C TRP A 80 0.70 7.74 -6.55
N ASP A 81 0.54 9.05 -6.73
CA ASP A 81 1.65 9.98 -6.92
C ASP A 81 2.53 10.06 -5.65
N ARG A 82 1.91 10.05 -4.47
CA ARG A 82 2.63 10.02 -3.18
C ARG A 82 3.40 8.72 -3.00
N ILE A 83 2.79 7.56 -3.26
CA ILE A 83 3.47 6.24 -3.18
C ILE A 83 4.65 6.18 -4.16
N ARG A 84 4.47 6.66 -5.39
CA ARG A 84 5.54 6.71 -6.41
C ARG A 84 6.69 7.59 -5.94
N THR A 85 6.39 8.80 -5.50
CA THR A 85 7.40 9.76 -5.01
C THR A 85 8.15 9.21 -3.79
N ALA A 86 7.43 8.59 -2.85
CA ALA A 86 7.99 7.99 -1.66
C ALA A 86 8.94 6.82 -2.00
N TYR A 87 8.55 5.97 -2.95
CA TYR A 87 9.38 4.90 -3.46
C TYR A 87 10.68 5.43 -4.10
N GLU A 88 10.58 6.39 -5.03
CA GLU A 88 11.73 6.96 -5.74
C GLU A 88 12.72 7.66 -4.80
N LYS A 89 12.21 8.32 -3.76
CA LYS A 89 13.03 9.03 -2.77
C LYS A 89 13.50 8.15 -1.61
N ARG A 90 13.04 6.89 -1.55
CA ARG A 90 13.23 5.98 -0.40
C ARG A 90 12.73 6.61 0.91
N ASP A 91 11.62 7.34 0.83
CA ASP A 91 10.94 7.95 1.97
C ASP A 91 9.86 7.01 2.51
N PHE A 92 10.25 6.12 3.43
CA PHE A 92 9.34 5.11 3.97
C PHE A 92 8.35 5.66 5.00
N VAL A 93 8.60 6.87 5.50
CA VAL A 93 7.64 7.58 6.34
C VAL A 93 6.46 8.00 5.46
N GLU A 94 6.74 8.69 4.36
CA GLU A 94 5.71 9.10 3.39
C GLU A 94 5.01 7.90 2.75
N MET A 95 5.75 6.83 2.45
CA MET A 95 5.16 5.59 1.94
C MET A 95 4.13 5.01 2.92
N ALA A 96 4.46 4.94 4.21
CA ALA A 96 3.54 4.44 5.23
C ALA A 96 2.27 5.29 5.34
N TYR A 97 2.42 6.62 5.27
CA TYR A 97 1.28 7.54 5.28
C TYR A 97 0.38 7.37 4.06
N ALA A 98 0.97 7.33 2.85
CA ALA A 98 0.23 7.20 1.62
C ALA A 98 -0.50 5.84 1.52
N LEU A 99 0.14 4.76 1.97
CA LEU A 99 -0.52 3.44 2.06
C LEU A 99 -1.70 3.46 3.03
N LYS A 100 -1.58 4.14 4.17
CA LYS A 100 -2.69 4.27 5.12
C LYS A 100 -3.85 5.04 4.48
N THR A 101 -3.59 6.20 3.88
CA THR A 101 -4.63 7.02 3.23
C THR A 101 -5.35 6.22 2.15
N LEU A 102 -4.61 5.50 1.31
CA LEU A 102 -5.17 4.64 0.28
C LEU A 102 -6.06 3.53 0.86
N VAL A 103 -5.59 2.82 1.89
CA VAL A 103 -6.36 1.75 2.55
C VAL A 103 -7.65 2.29 3.16
N ASP A 104 -7.57 3.40 3.89
CA ASP A 104 -8.73 4.06 4.50
C ASP A 104 -9.74 4.53 3.43
N ALA A 105 -9.24 5.04 2.29
CA ALA A 105 -10.07 5.50 1.18
C ALA A 105 -10.75 4.36 0.41
N ILE A 106 -10.11 3.19 0.27
CA ILE A 106 -10.73 1.99 -0.31
C ILE A 106 -11.84 1.43 0.60
N ASP A 107 -11.69 1.59 1.92
CA ASP A 107 -12.70 1.17 2.89
C ASP A 107 -13.93 2.08 2.94
N ALA A 108 -13.78 3.34 2.51
CA ALA A 108 -14.86 4.31 2.44
C ALA A 108 -15.68 4.22 1.13
N GLU A 109 -15.24 3.41 0.15
CA GLU A 109 -15.99 3.09 -1.09
C GLU A 109 -17.31 2.35 -0.79
#